data_AF-A0A5E6N2Q7-F1
#
_entry.id   AF-A0A5E6N2Q7-F1
#
_cell.length_a   1.000
_cell.length_b   1.000
_cell.length_c   1.000
_cell.angle_alpha   90.00
_cell.angle_beta   90.00
_cell.angle_gamma   90.00
#
_symmetry.space_group_name_H-M   'P 1'
#
loop_
_entity.id
_entity.type
_entity.pdbx_description
1 polymer ?
#
loop_
_entity_poly.entity_id
_entity_poly.type
_entity_poly.pdbx_seq_one_letter_code
_entity_poly.pdbx_strand_id
1 'polypeptide(L)'
;MPIATSDPVTYTVTAALMAMMEVDRRGQDTATVVIAVGVGDINLALRKPATESSTYTYSIPVAASYAVDGNTDGKFLNGSVTHTNYEQGAWWQVDLGGQKNIKQIIIYNRTDCCANRLSNYQVSISNKADFSTHIYQQDFHVAPNPKKIIQLDASGKQGRYVRIQLLDKDYLSLAEVQVMGVDPLRFAEVDFSSALNNFDGVNNAPNYANFAAFATLKADGSIMAWGSPYAGGAGAPSGSGYTEIYSTGIAFAALKTDGSITAWGNSDSGGAGAPSGSGYTKIYSTGNAFAALKADGSITAWGDPDSGGAGAPSGAGYTKIYSTGIAFAALKTDGSITAWGNSDSGGAGAPSGSGYTKIYSTVQAFAILKTDGSITAWGDPDSGGAGAPSGTGYTKIYSTGIAFAALKTDGSITAWGDPDSGGAGAPSGSDYTKIYSTVGAFAALKADGSITAWGDPDSGGAGAPSGTGYTKIYSTGIAFAALKADGSITAWGDPDSGGAGAPSGTGYTKIYSTGIAFAALKTNGSITAWGSSDAGGTGAPSGSGYTKIYSTVGAFAAVKANGTITAWGDPGSGGLTPTSD
;
A
#
# COMPACT_ATOMS: atom_id res chain seq x y z
N MET A 1 39.49 -16.35 5.11
CA MET A 1 40.14 -15.02 5.16
C MET A 1 39.06 -13.97 5.26
N PRO A 2 38.99 -13.18 6.34
CA PRO A 2 38.00 -12.12 6.43
C PRO A 2 38.53 -10.87 5.72
N ILE A 3 37.73 -10.31 4.81
CA ILE A 3 37.95 -8.96 4.27
C ILE A 3 36.88 -8.07 4.90
N ALA A 4 37.30 -7.28 5.89
CA ALA A 4 36.78 -5.94 6.19
C ALA A 4 37.10 -5.02 4.99
N THR A 5 36.40 -3.95 4.60
CA THR A 5 35.27 -3.14 5.09
C THR A 5 34.88 -2.24 3.90
N SER A 6 33.67 -1.69 3.89
CA SER A 6 33.45 -0.35 3.33
C SER A 6 32.76 0.48 4.41
N ASP A 7 33.23 1.72 4.57
CA ASP A 7 33.25 2.45 5.84
C ASP A 7 31.89 2.73 6.49
N PRO A 8 31.82 2.75 7.84
CA PRO A 8 30.71 3.37 8.56
C PRO A 8 30.72 4.88 8.35
N VAL A 9 29.54 5.48 8.18
CA VAL A 9 29.39 6.93 8.34
C VAL A 9 29.38 7.23 9.83
N THR A 10 30.41 7.95 10.30
CA THR A 10 30.56 8.35 11.69
C THR A 10 29.60 9.49 12.02
N TYR A 11 28.68 9.28 12.94
CA TYR A 11 27.94 10.37 13.59
C TYR A 11 28.48 10.56 15.01
N THR A 12 28.94 11.77 15.31
CA THR A 12 29.38 12.15 16.66
C THR A 12 28.16 12.70 17.41
N VAL A 13 27.66 11.94 18.39
CA VAL A 13 26.59 12.42 19.28
C VAL A 13 27.21 12.80 20.62
N THR A 14 27.15 14.09 20.95
CA THR A 14 27.58 14.62 22.26
C THR A 14 26.36 14.74 23.16
N ALA A 15 26.19 13.83 24.12
CA ALA A 15 25.19 14.00 25.17
C ALA A 15 25.78 14.82 26.32
N ALA A 16 25.25 16.03 26.55
CA ALA A 16 25.53 16.79 27.76
C ALA A 16 24.48 16.45 28.83
N LEU A 17 24.90 15.80 29.91
CA LEU A 17 24.05 15.52 31.06
C LEU A 17 23.82 16.84 31.83
N MET A 18 22.64 17.46 31.72
CA MET A 18 22.21 18.48 32.68
C MET A 18 21.45 17.81 33.82
N ALA A 19 22.15 17.53 34.92
CA ALA A 19 21.51 17.24 36.20
C ALA A 19 21.18 18.56 36.91
N MET A 20 19.93 18.73 37.33
CA MET A 20 19.56 19.81 38.24
C MET A 20 19.98 19.45 39.68
N MET A 21 20.49 20.47 40.38
CA MET A 21 20.82 20.59 41.82
C MET A 21 22.27 20.28 42.28
N GLU A 22 23.02 21.40 42.38
CA GLU A 22 23.98 21.87 43.40
C GLU A 22 25.31 21.15 43.76
N VAL A 23 26.39 21.95 43.54
CA VAL A 23 27.70 22.08 44.22
C VAL A 23 28.87 21.12 43.87
N ASP A 24 29.72 21.63 42.96
CA ASP A 24 31.21 21.68 42.95
C ASP A 24 32.03 20.37 43.18
N ARG A 25 32.41 19.68 42.09
CA ARG A 25 33.80 19.56 41.53
C ARG A 25 34.06 18.23 40.77
N ARG A 26 34.36 18.43 39.48
CA ARG A 26 35.27 17.67 38.58
C ARG A 26 35.00 16.19 38.30
N GLY A 27 34.46 15.99 37.09
CA GLY A 27 34.51 14.75 36.30
C GLY A 27 33.33 14.71 35.35
N GLN A 28 33.42 15.35 34.16
CA GLN A 28 32.44 15.09 33.11
C GLN A 28 32.78 13.73 32.51
N ASP A 29 32.07 12.68 32.94
CA ASP A 29 32.09 11.40 32.25
C ASP A 29 31.26 11.52 30.98
N THR A 30 31.92 11.83 29.87
CA THR A 30 31.38 11.71 28.52
C THR A 30 31.39 10.23 28.12
N ALA A 31 30.24 9.57 28.20
CA ALA A 31 30.07 8.26 27.61
C ALA A 31 30.02 8.40 26.08
N THR A 32 31.11 8.04 25.41
CA THR A 32 31.14 7.91 23.95
C THR A 32 30.55 6.55 23.59
N VAL A 33 29.31 6.52 23.10
CA VAL A 33 28.72 5.28 22.56
C VAL A 33 28.93 5.29 21.05
N VAL A 34 29.71 4.31 20.58
CA VAL A 34 29.90 4.04 19.16
C VAL A 34 28.78 3.12 18.70
N ILE A 35 27.80 3.64 17.96
CA ILE A 35 26.75 2.81 17.34
C ILE A 35 27.18 2.47 15.91
N ALA A 36 27.42 1.19 15.66
CA ALA A 36 27.60 0.66 14.31
C ALA A 36 26.23 0.28 13.74
N VAL A 37 25.71 1.04 12.77
CA VAL A 37 24.49 0.66 12.03
C VAL A 37 24.89 -0.26 10.88
N GLY A 38 24.75 -1.58 11.11
CA GLY A 38 24.81 -2.60 10.08
C GLY A 38 23.41 -2.92 9.55
N VAL A 39 23.17 -2.71 8.26
CA VAL A 39 21.88 -2.92 7.58
C VAL A 39 21.72 -4.40 7.21
N GLY A 40 20.57 -5.00 7.53
CA GLY A 40 20.18 -6.30 6.97
C GLY A 40 19.53 -6.13 5.60
N ASP A 41 19.87 -6.97 4.62
CA ASP A 41 19.19 -7.01 3.33
C ASP A 41 17.74 -7.53 3.50
N ILE A 42 16.78 -6.86 2.86
CA ILE A 42 15.36 -7.23 2.87
C ILE A 42 14.90 -7.70 1.49
N ASN A 43 13.89 -8.57 1.41
CA ASN A 43 13.25 -8.91 0.14
C ASN A 43 12.36 -7.75 -0.34
N LEU A 44 12.90 -6.92 -1.23
CA LEU A 44 12.25 -5.76 -1.83
C LEU A 44 11.09 -6.13 -2.76
N ALA A 45 11.06 -7.37 -3.27
CA ALA A 45 10.02 -7.84 -4.18
C ALA A 45 8.78 -8.36 -3.45
N LEU A 46 8.88 -8.66 -2.15
CA LEU A 46 7.78 -9.24 -1.36
C LEU A 46 6.49 -8.39 -1.48
N ARG A 47 5.41 -9.03 -1.92
CA ARG A 47 4.07 -8.49 -2.15
C ARG A 47 4.02 -7.31 -3.14
N LYS A 48 5.04 -7.14 -3.98
CA LYS A 48 5.07 -6.09 -5.00
C LYS A 48 4.28 -6.47 -6.25
N PRO A 49 3.80 -5.49 -7.03
CA PRO A 49 3.16 -5.77 -8.31
C PRO A 49 4.09 -6.55 -9.23
N ALA A 50 3.63 -7.72 -9.69
CA ALA A 50 4.33 -8.56 -10.63
C ALA A 50 3.45 -8.83 -11.86
N THR A 51 4.08 -9.00 -13.01
CA THR A 51 3.43 -9.31 -14.28
C THR A 51 4.24 -10.36 -15.03
N GLU A 52 3.57 -11.10 -15.90
CA GLU A 52 4.19 -12.10 -16.77
C GLU A 52 3.68 -11.94 -18.20
N SER A 53 4.43 -12.47 -19.15
CA SER A 53 4.13 -12.33 -20.59
C SER A 53 2.79 -12.93 -20.98
N SER A 54 2.38 -13.99 -20.29
CA SER A 54 1.08 -14.63 -20.42
C SER A 54 0.81 -15.49 -19.19
N THR A 55 -0.45 -15.82 -18.92
CA THR A 55 -0.84 -16.67 -17.79
C THR A 55 -1.50 -17.94 -18.32
N TYR A 56 -0.96 -19.11 -17.95
CA TYR A 56 -1.47 -20.41 -18.38
C TYR A 56 -2.70 -20.82 -17.58
N THR A 57 -3.82 -21.10 -18.26
CA THR A 57 -5.03 -21.56 -17.56
C THR A 57 -4.91 -23.04 -17.19
N TYR A 58 -5.11 -23.36 -15.91
CA TYR A 58 -5.12 -24.74 -15.40
C TYR A 58 -6.24 -24.95 -14.37
N SER A 59 -6.36 -26.16 -13.84
CA SER A 59 -7.38 -26.51 -12.84
C SER A 59 -7.18 -25.82 -11.48
N ILE A 60 -6.00 -25.25 -11.24
CA ILE A 60 -5.71 -24.39 -10.08
C ILE A 60 -5.44 -22.97 -10.56
N PRO A 61 -5.74 -21.95 -9.74
CA PRO A 61 -5.34 -20.57 -10.04
C PRO A 61 -3.82 -20.47 -10.19
N VAL A 62 -3.38 -19.62 -11.12
CA VAL A 62 -1.98 -19.21 -11.29
C VAL A 62 -1.94 -17.70 -11.49
N ALA A 63 -0.91 -17.06 -10.95
CA ALA A 63 -0.73 -15.62 -11.09
C ALA A 63 0.75 -15.26 -10.97
N ALA A 64 1.19 -14.24 -11.72
CA ALA A 64 2.53 -13.67 -11.59
C ALA A 64 2.88 -13.27 -10.14
N SER A 65 1.88 -12.91 -9.33
CA SER A 65 2.09 -12.52 -7.92
C SER A 65 2.56 -13.65 -7.01
N TYR A 66 2.47 -14.92 -7.42
CA TYR A 66 2.95 -16.03 -6.59
C TYR A 66 4.46 -16.02 -6.42
N ALA A 67 5.23 -15.56 -7.42
CA ALA A 67 6.67 -15.44 -7.29
C ALA A 67 7.15 -14.29 -6.37
N VAL A 68 6.22 -13.61 -5.66
CA VAL A 68 6.52 -12.52 -4.72
C VAL A 68 5.67 -12.61 -3.46
N ASP A 69 5.02 -13.74 -3.17
CA ASP A 69 4.17 -13.89 -2.00
C ASP A 69 4.92 -14.36 -0.74
N GLY A 70 6.20 -14.75 -0.90
CA GLY A 70 7.06 -15.25 0.16
C GLY A 70 7.02 -16.77 0.35
N ASN A 71 6.22 -17.49 -0.44
CA ASN A 71 6.15 -18.94 -0.43
C ASN A 71 7.16 -19.53 -1.43
N THR A 72 8.12 -20.32 -0.93
CA THR A 72 9.20 -20.89 -1.74
C THR A 72 8.90 -22.31 -2.24
N ASP A 73 7.66 -22.80 -2.08
CA ASP A 73 7.27 -24.15 -2.48
C ASP A 73 7.22 -24.31 -4.01
N GLY A 74 8.17 -25.07 -4.55
CA GLY A 74 8.27 -25.33 -5.99
C GLY A 74 7.30 -26.38 -6.53
N LYS A 75 6.39 -26.95 -5.73
CA LYS A 75 5.38 -27.89 -6.23
C LYS A 75 4.21 -27.15 -6.86
N PHE A 76 3.98 -27.35 -8.15
CA PHE A 76 2.99 -26.59 -8.90
C PHE A 76 1.57 -26.77 -8.35
N LEU A 77 1.18 -28.00 -8.04
CA LEU A 77 -0.17 -28.31 -7.53
C LEU A 77 -0.46 -27.76 -6.13
N ASN A 78 0.56 -27.24 -5.42
CA ASN A 78 0.37 -26.59 -4.12
C ASN A 78 -0.03 -25.11 -4.26
N GLY A 79 -0.16 -24.58 -5.48
CA GLY A 79 -0.68 -23.24 -5.74
C GLY A 79 0.31 -22.11 -5.41
N SER A 80 1.61 -22.38 -5.46
CA SER A 80 2.68 -21.41 -5.12
C SER A 80 3.59 -21.04 -6.30
N VAL A 81 3.27 -21.49 -7.52
CA VAL A 81 4.18 -21.41 -8.68
C VAL A 81 3.53 -20.65 -9.82
N THR A 82 4.23 -19.67 -10.38
CA THR A 82 3.80 -18.94 -11.59
C THR A 82 3.87 -19.85 -12.82
N HIS A 83 3.12 -19.53 -13.88
CA HIS A 83 3.15 -20.35 -15.09
C HIS A 83 2.70 -19.56 -16.32
N THR A 84 3.61 -19.33 -17.25
CA THR A 84 3.28 -18.72 -18.55
C THR A 84 2.73 -19.74 -19.53
N ASN A 85 2.22 -19.30 -20.67
CA ASN A 85 2.01 -20.17 -21.82
C ASN A 85 3.34 -20.60 -22.45
N TYR A 86 3.29 -21.55 -23.39
CA TYR A 86 4.43 -21.96 -24.19
C TYR A 86 4.74 -20.92 -25.26
N GLU A 87 5.75 -20.09 -25.05
CA GLU A 87 6.05 -18.97 -25.94
C GLU A 87 7.54 -18.65 -25.99
N GLN A 88 7.95 -18.00 -27.08
CA GLN A 88 9.33 -17.60 -27.29
C GLN A 88 9.66 -16.45 -26.35
N GLY A 89 10.68 -16.61 -25.52
CA GLY A 89 11.12 -15.56 -24.63
C GLY A 89 10.11 -15.17 -23.55
N ALA A 90 9.34 -16.16 -23.05
CA ALA A 90 8.43 -15.98 -21.94
C ALA A 90 9.13 -15.29 -20.76
N TRP A 91 8.46 -14.35 -20.12
CA TRP A 91 9.08 -13.53 -19.08
C TRP A 91 8.16 -13.29 -17.89
N TRP A 92 8.80 -13.06 -16.75
CA TRP A 92 8.18 -12.61 -15.52
C TRP A 92 8.93 -11.37 -15.03
N GLN A 93 8.23 -10.38 -14.49
CA GLN A 93 8.85 -9.19 -13.92
C GLN A 93 8.14 -8.67 -12.67
N VAL A 94 8.89 -7.99 -11.81
CA VAL A 94 8.37 -7.27 -10.64
C VAL A 94 8.70 -5.78 -10.72
N ASP A 95 7.74 -4.94 -10.32
CA ASP A 95 7.93 -3.51 -10.06
C ASP A 95 8.16 -3.28 -8.56
N LEU A 96 9.37 -2.88 -8.16
CA LEU A 96 9.72 -2.63 -6.75
C LEU A 96 9.04 -1.37 -6.17
N GLY A 97 8.28 -0.64 -6.98
CA GLY A 97 7.57 0.59 -6.63
C GLY A 97 8.45 1.84 -6.65
N GLY A 98 9.73 1.71 -7.00
CA GLY A 98 10.69 2.81 -7.11
C GLY A 98 12.11 2.28 -7.28
N GLN A 99 13.08 3.17 -7.50
CA GLN A 99 14.48 2.77 -7.55
C GLN A 99 14.91 2.27 -6.15
N LYS A 100 15.44 1.05 -6.10
CA LYS A 100 15.98 0.43 -4.89
C LYS A 100 17.43 0.05 -5.12
N ASN A 101 18.22 0.00 -4.04
CA ASN A 101 19.56 -0.54 -4.12
C ASN A 101 19.51 -2.06 -3.95
N ILE A 102 19.61 -2.78 -5.06
CA ILE A 102 19.53 -4.23 -5.13
C ILE A 102 20.94 -4.80 -4.92
N LYS A 103 21.10 -5.68 -3.95
CA LYS A 103 22.36 -6.36 -3.61
C LYS A 103 22.41 -7.79 -4.13
N GLN A 104 21.26 -8.45 -4.18
CA GLN A 104 21.19 -9.86 -4.55
C GLN A 104 19.82 -10.20 -5.13
N ILE A 105 19.78 -11.18 -6.03
CA ILE A 105 18.54 -11.77 -6.55
C ILE A 105 18.58 -13.27 -6.26
N ILE A 106 17.54 -13.81 -5.64
CA ILE A 106 17.38 -15.25 -5.38
C ILE A 106 16.18 -15.75 -6.17
N ILE A 107 16.39 -16.73 -7.04
CA ILE A 107 15.36 -17.31 -7.89
C ILE A 107 15.09 -18.72 -7.40
N TYR A 108 13.89 -18.99 -6.91
CA TYR A 108 13.38 -20.32 -6.59
C TYR A 108 12.59 -20.85 -7.78
N ASN A 109 12.99 -22.02 -8.25
CA ASN A 109 12.40 -22.68 -9.41
C ASN A 109 11.28 -23.63 -8.97
N ARG A 110 10.47 -24.03 -9.94
CA ARG A 110 9.60 -25.20 -9.83
C ARG A 110 10.45 -26.46 -9.56
N THR A 111 10.02 -27.33 -8.66
CA THR A 111 10.81 -28.47 -8.15
C THR A 111 10.19 -29.84 -8.42
N ASP A 112 9.02 -29.90 -9.05
CA ASP A 112 8.39 -31.16 -9.49
C ASP A 112 8.78 -31.54 -10.94
N CYS A 113 7.88 -32.11 -11.75
CA CYS A 113 8.17 -32.75 -13.04
C CYS A 113 8.68 -31.84 -14.18
N CYS A 114 8.97 -30.57 -13.92
CA CYS A 114 9.28 -29.58 -14.96
C CYS A 114 10.43 -28.61 -14.61
N ALA A 115 11.24 -28.92 -13.60
CA ALA A 115 12.31 -28.04 -13.12
C ALA A 115 13.30 -27.60 -14.23
N ASN A 116 13.52 -28.46 -15.21
CA ASN A 116 14.44 -28.22 -16.32
C ASN A 116 14.00 -27.13 -17.31
N ARG A 117 12.76 -26.64 -17.26
CA ARG A 117 12.27 -25.59 -18.19
C ARG A 117 12.96 -24.23 -17.99
N LEU A 118 13.43 -23.95 -16.77
CA LEU A 118 14.22 -22.75 -16.46
C LEU A 118 15.72 -22.95 -16.73
N SER A 119 16.10 -23.72 -17.75
CA SER A 119 17.52 -24.02 -18.02
C SER A 119 18.22 -22.97 -18.87
N ASN A 120 17.51 -22.10 -19.57
CA ASN A 120 18.11 -21.10 -20.44
C ASN A 120 17.39 -19.75 -20.31
N TYR A 121 17.91 -18.86 -19.47
CA TYR A 121 17.22 -17.64 -19.08
C TYR A 121 18.18 -16.47 -18.80
N GLN A 122 17.65 -15.27 -18.90
CA GLN A 122 18.31 -14.01 -18.60
C GLN A 122 17.70 -13.37 -17.36
N VAL A 123 18.55 -12.74 -16.56
CA VAL A 123 18.15 -11.90 -15.43
C VAL A 123 18.58 -10.47 -15.70
N SER A 124 17.62 -9.55 -15.58
CA SER A 124 17.80 -8.16 -15.94
C SER A 124 17.28 -7.21 -14.86
N ILE A 125 17.96 -6.08 -14.69
CA ILE A 125 17.53 -4.96 -13.83
C ILE A 125 17.36 -3.71 -14.69
N SER A 126 16.24 -3.00 -14.56
CA SER A 126 15.97 -1.76 -15.31
C SER A 126 15.27 -0.69 -14.46
N ASN A 127 15.30 0.55 -14.95
CA ASN A 127 14.45 1.64 -14.46
C ASN A 127 13.20 1.83 -15.31
N LYS A 128 13.09 1.13 -16.45
CA LYS A 128 11.95 1.18 -17.36
C LYS A 128 11.26 -0.18 -17.43
N ALA A 129 9.93 -0.17 -17.39
CA ALA A 129 9.12 -1.39 -17.41
C ALA A 129 9.23 -2.18 -18.73
N ASP A 130 9.60 -1.50 -19.82
CA ASP A 130 9.81 -2.13 -21.14
C ASP A 130 11.18 -2.81 -21.28
N PHE A 131 12.10 -2.60 -20.34
CA PHE A 131 13.50 -3.05 -20.41
C PHE A 131 14.22 -2.59 -21.69
N SER A 132 13.84 -1.44 -22.25
CA SER A 132 14.59 -0.80 -23.34
C SER A 132 16.02 -0.40 -22.95
N THR A 133 16.29 -0.28 -21.64
CA THR A 133 17.62 -0.10 -21.06
C THR A 133 17.86 -1.10 -19.94
N HIS A 134 19.12 -1.46 -19.72
CA HIS A 134 19.54 -2.43 -18.72
C HIS A 134 20.63 -1.84 -17.82
N ILE A 135 20.42 -1.89 -16.51
CA ILE A 135 21.41 -1.57 -15.48
C ILE A 135 22.28 -2.79 -15.19
N TYR A 136 21.67 -3.97 -15.28
CA TYR A 136 22.32 -5.26 -15.16
C TYR A 136 21.59 -6.23 -16.08
N GLN A 137 22.35 -7.13 -16.69
CA GLN A 137 21.85 -8.19 -17.56
C GLN A 137 22.86 -9.33 -17.54
N GLN A 138 22.38 -10.56 -17.31
CA GLN A 138 23.22 -11.74 -17.35
C GLN A 138 22.40 -12.98 -17.76
N ASP A 139 22.99 -13.81 -18.61
CA ASP A 139 22.41 -15.06 -19.07
C ASP A 139 22.87 -16.25 -18.21
N PHE A 140 21.98 -17.23 -18.06
CA PHE A 140 22.15 -18.43 -17.27
C PHE A 140 21.67 -19.65 -18.06
N HIS A 141 22.51 -20.68 -18.10
CA HIS A 141 22.29 -21.90 -18.91
C HIS A 141 22.14 -23.17 -18.05
N VAL A 142 21.73 -23.01 -16.79
CA VAL A 142 21.50 -24.12 -15.85
C VAL A 142 20.25 -23.84 -15.03
N ALA A 143 19.35 -24.82 -14.95
CA ALA A 143 18.13 -24.70 -14.17
C ALA A 143 18.43 -24.59 -12.66
N PRO A 144 17.86 -23.60 -11.95
CA PRO A 144 17.98 -23.54 -10.50
C PRO A 144 17.34 -24.77 -9.85
N ASN A 145 18.02 -25.39 -8.87
CA ASN A 145 17.47 -26.54 -8.14
C ASN A 145 17.92 -26.55 -6.67
N PRO A 146 17.03 -26.22 -5.71
CA PRO A 146 15.74 -25.56 -5.94
C PRO A 146 15.92 -24.08 -6.32
N LYS A 147 17.11 -23.49 -6.09
CA LYS A 147 17.32 -22.04 -6.23
C LYS A 147 18.66 -21.64 -6.84
N LYS A 148 18.71 -20.41 -7.35
CA LYS A 148 19.92 -19.73 -7.82
C LYS A 148 20.07 -18.40 -7.08
N ILE A 149 21.24 -18.16 -6.52
CA ILE A 149 21.60 -16.88 -5.90
C ILE A 149 22.50 -16.13 -6.89
N ILE A 150 22.13 -14.88 -7.16
CA ILE A 150 22.87 -13.94 -8.00
C ILE A 150 23.32 -12.82 -7.07
N GLN A 151 24.62 -12.78 -6.81
CA GLN A 151 25.25 -11.69 -6.05
C GLN A 151 25.59 -10.56 -7.01
N LEU A 152 25.19 -9.35 -6.69
CA LEU A 152 25.62 -8.15 -7.42
C LEU A 152 26.91 -7.61 -6.79
N ASP A 153 27.53 -6.62 -7.42
CA ASP A 153 28.76 -6.01 -6.92
C ASP A 153 28.57 -5.33 -5.55
N ALA A 154 29.67 -5.01 -4.85
CA ALA A 154 29.63 -4.48 -3.49
C ALA A 154 28.76 -3.22 -3.36
N SER A 155 28.71 -2.37 -4.39
CA SER A 155 27.83 -1.20 -4.46
C SER A 155 26.35 -1.56 -4.62
N GLY A 156 26.03 -2.74 -5.16
CA GLY A 156 24.69 -3.09 -5.62
C GLY A 156 24.34 -2.39 -6.94
N LYS A 157 23.11 -2.64 -7.41
CA LYS A 157 22.52 -2.02 -8.59
C LYS A 157 21.30 -1.22 -8.19
N GLN A 158 21.27 0.07 -8.56
CA GLN A 158 20.07 0.90 -8.39
C GLN A 158 19.10 0.65 -9.53
N GLY A 159 17.99 -0.04 -9.25
CA GLY A 159 16.97 -0.36 -10.25
C GLY A 159 15.56 -0.42 -9.67
N ARG A 160 14.54 -0.30 -10.53
CA ARG A 160 13.12 -0.39 -10.16
C ARG A 160 12.48 -1.72 -10.56
N TYR A 161 12.87 -2.28 -11.69
CA TYR A 161 12.30 -3.49 -12.24
C TYR A 161 13.34 -4.61 -12.26
N VAL A 162 12.91 -5.82 -11.94
CA VAL A 162 13.68 -7.05 -12.13
C VAL A 162 12.89 -7.96 -13.05
N ARG A 163 13.52 -8.51 -14.09
CA ARG A 163 12.92 -9.44 -15.05
C ARG A 163 13.71 -10.73 -15.14
N ILE A 164 12.99 -11.85 -15.14
CA ILE A 164 13.48 -13.18 -15.49
C ILE A 164 12.84 -13.55 -16.83
N GLN A 165 13.64 -13.83 -17.85
CA GLN A 165 13.16 -14.07 -19.20
C GLN A 165 13.84 -15.29 -19.81
N LEU A 166 13.09 -16.22 -20.40
CA LEU A 166 13.67 -17.31 -21.17
C LEU A 166 14.39 -16.77 -22.42
N LEU A 167 15.47 -17.43 -22.84
CA LEU A 167 16.10 -17.15 -24.13
C LEU A 167 15.52 -18.00 -25.26
N ASP A 168 14.84 -19.10 -24.90
CA ASP A 168 14.23 -20.06 -25.82
C ASP A 168 12.70 -20.01 -25.78
N LYS A 169 12.07 -20.90 -26.56
CA LYS A 169 10.63 -21.16 -26.54
C LYS A 169 10.28 -22.27 -25.55
N ASP A 170 9.79 -21.89 -24.37
CA ASP A 170 9.28 -22.83 -23.36
C ASP A 170 8.25 -22.15 -22.43
N TYR A 171 7.75 -22.89 -21.44
CA TYR A 171 6.98 -22.36 -20.33
C TYR A 171 7.93 -21.82 -19.24
N LEU A 172 7.72 -20.59 -18.78
CA LEU A 172 8.39 -20.07 -17.59
C LEU A 172 7.56 -20.39 -16.34
N SER A 173 8.20 -20.94 -15.32
CA SER A 173 7.58 -21.19 -14.01
C SER A 173 8.56 -20.84 -12.90
N LEU A 174 8.10 -20.05 -11.92
CA LEU A 174 8.89 -19.58 -10.80
C LEU A 174 8.12 -19.81 -9.50
N ALA A 175 8.78 -20.33 -8.47
CA ALA A 175 8.18 -20.47 -7.15
C ALA A 175 8.26 -19.15 -6.39
N GLU A 176 9.43 -18.51 -6.36
CA GLU A 176 9.66 -17.23 -5.68
C GLU A 176 10.85 -16.51 -6.31
N VAL A 177 10.79 -15.18 -6.42
CA VAL A 177 11.91 -14.32 -6.79
C VAL A 177 12.12 -13.30 -5.68
N GLN A 178 13.17 -13.51 -4.89
CA GLN A 178 13.55 -12.58 -3.83
C GLN A 178 14.56 -11.57 -4.37
N VAL A 179 14.24 -10.28 -4.24
CA VAL A 179 15.13 -9.18 -4.64
C VAL A 179 15.68 -8.57 -3.36
N MET A 180 16.86 -9.01 -2.95
CA MET A 180 17.49 -8.62 -1.69
C MET A 180 18.21 -7.28 -1.84
N GLY A 181 17.95 -6.35 -0.93
CA GLY A 181 18.63 -5.06 -0.92
C GLY A 181 18.20 -4.17 0.23
N VAL A 182 18.53 -2.88 0.14
CA VAL A 182 18.23 -1.90 1.19
C VAL A 182 17.13 -0.94 0.75
N ASP A 183 16.16 -0.74 1.64
CA ASP A 183 15.15 0.32 1.56
C ASP A 183 15.26 1.16 2.83
N PRO A 184 15.88 2.35 2.78
CA PRO A 184 16.25 3.09 3.99
C PRO A 184 15.03 3.49 4.84
N LEU A 185 13.84 3.61 4.24
CA LEU A 185 12.58 3.89 4.94
C LEU A 185 11.41 3.16 4.27
N ARG A 186 10.65 2.36 5.03
CA ARG A 186 9.42 1.71 4.55
C ARG A 186 8.22 2.60 4.87
N PHE A 187 7.70 3.26 3.85
CA PHE A 187 6.40 3.91 3.88
C PHE A 187 5.55 3.33 2.76
N ALA A 188 4.24 3.23 2.96
CA ALA A 188 3.37 2.84 1.88
C ALA A 188 3.01 4.02 0.98
N GLU A 189 3.15 3.82 -0.32
CA GLU A 189 2.75 4.78 -1.34
C GLU A 189 1.27 4.61 -1.67
N VAL A 190 0.39 5.07 -0.79
CA VAL A 190 -1.05 4.90 -0.97
C VAL A 190 -1.69 6.28 -1.05
N ASP A 191 -2.10 6.70 -2.25
CA ASP A 191 -2.96 7.89 -2.40
C ASP A 191 -4.38 7.61 -1.85
N PHE A 192 -5.12 8.65 -1.44
CA PHE A 192 -6.40 8.50 -0.72
C PHE A 192 -7.40 7.60 -1.44
N SER A 193 -7.57 7.78 -2.77
CA SER A 193 -8.41 6.91 -3.60
C SER A 193 -7.91 5.48 -3.65
N SER A 194 -6.59 5.26 -3.72
CA SER A 194 -6.03 3.91 -3.68
C SER A 194 -6.22 3.24 -2.33
N ALA A 195 -6.16 3.99 -1.23
CA ALA A 195 -6.42 3.48 0.12
C ALA A 195 -7.85 2.95 0.22
N LEU A 196 -8.83 3.75 -0.24
CA LEU A 196 -10.24 3.35 -0.31
C LEU A 196 -10.46 2.13 -1.23
N ASN A 197 -9.97 2.18 -2.47
CA ASN A 197 -10.41 1.25 -3.51
C ASN A 197 -9.52 0.02 -3.73
N ASN A 198 -8.24 0.07 -3.34
CA ASN A 198 -7.28 -1.00 -3.63
C ASN A 198 -6.84 -1.77 -2.38
N PHE A 199 -6.97 -1.18 -1.19
CA PHE A 199 -6.60 -1.80 0.09
C PHE A 199 -7.80 -2.19 0.95
N ASP A 200 -8.99 -2.24 0.35
CA ASP A 200 -10.22 -2.61 1.05
C ASP A 200 -10.53 -1.66 2.24
N GLY A 201 -10.24 -0.35 2.06
CA GLY A 201 -10.44 0.71 3.05
C GLY A 201 -9.16 1.42 3.50
N VAL A 202 -9.26 2.70 3.90
CA VAL A 202 -8.09 3.55 4.26
C VAL A 202 -7.25 2.94 5.39
N ASN A 203 -7.90 2.36 6.39
CA ASN A 203 -7.24 1.84 7.58
C ASN A 203 -6.48 0.52 7.32
N ASN A 204 -6.86 -0.24 6.28
CA ASN A 204 -6.26 -1.54 5.96
C ASN A 204 -4.96 -1.44 5.15
N ALA A 205 -4.53 -0.23 4.78
CA ALA A 205 -3.28 -0.01 4.08
C ALA A 205 -2.08 -0.22 5.03
N PRO A 206 -1.15 -1.15 4.75
CA PRO A 206 0.03 -1.35 5.59
C PRO A 206 0.96 -0.13 5.50
N ASN A 207 1.68 0.21 6.56
CA ASN A 207 2.61 1.35 6.66
C ASN A 207 1.99 2.70 6.24
N TYR A 208 0.69 2.86 6.52
CA TYR A 208 -0.05 4.10 6.36
C TYR A 208 0.07 4.95 7.62
N ALA A 209 0.10 6.27 7.45
CA ALA A 209 0.12 7.22 8.56
C ALA A 209 -1.32 7.40 9.08
N ASN A 210 -1.51 7.59 10.38
CA ASN A 210 -2.85 7.87 10.89
C ASN A 210 -3.23 9.34 10.67
N PHE A 211 -4.37 9.78 11.19
CA PHE A 211 -4.86 11.14 10.93
C PHE A 211 -3.90 12.24 11.39
N ALA A 212 -3.11 12.00 12.45
CA ALA A 212 -2.29 13.03 13.08
C ALA A 212 -0.82 12.64 13.35
N ALA A 213 -0.38 11.45 12.93
CA ALA A 213 0.99 10.99 13.18
C ALA A 213 1.51 10.08 12.07
N PHE A 214 2.83 10.09 11.91
CA PHE A 214 3.58 9.15 11.08
C PHE A 214 4.27 8.11 11.95
N ALA A 215 4.38 6.90 11.43
CA ALA A 215 5.27 5.87 11.94
C ALA A 215 5.92 5.13 10.77
N THR A 216 7.21 4.82 10.90
CA THR A 216 7.97 4.13 9.85
C THR A 216 8.99 3.16 10.43
N LEU A 217 9.30 2.12 9.66
CA LEU A 217 10.34 1.16 9.97
C LEU A 217 11.68 1.68 9.44
N LYS A 218 12.66 1.79 10.34
CA LYS A 218 14.07 1.94 9.99
C LYS A 218 14.62 0.63 9.43
N ALA A 219 15.76 0.70 8.76
CA ALA A 219 16.36 -0.46 8.10
C ALA A 219 16.80 -1.58 9.06
N ASP A 220 17.05 -1.25 10.34
CA ASP A 220 17.34 -2.21 11.41
C ASP A 220 16.06 -2.87 11.98
N GLY A 221 14.87 -2.49 11.49
CA GLY A 221 13.59 -2.98 11.97
C GLY A 221 13.10 -2.30 13.26
N SER A 222 13.72 -1.20 13.69
CA SER A 222 13.18 -0.32 14.73
C SER A 222 12.17 0.67 14.16
N ILE A 223 11.40 1.33 15.03
CA ILE A 223 10.32 2.25 14.65
C ILE A 223 10.72 3.69 14.95
N MET A 224 10.46 4.57 13.98
CA MET A 224 10.47 6.02 14.17
C MET A 224 9.05 6.55 14.03
N ALA A 225 8.58 7.35 14.97
CA ALA A 225 7.29 8.02 14.90
C ALA A 225 7.42 9.52 15.21
N TRP A 226 6.58 10.34 14.59
CA TRP A 226 6.50 11.78 14.84
C TRP A 226 5.09 12.29 14.51
N GLY A 227 4.73 13.47 15.04
CA GLY A 227 3.39 14.05 14.96
C GLY A 227 2.72 14.12 16.33
N SER A 228 1.38 14.09 16.38
CA SER A 228 0.63 14.18 17.64
C SER A 228 0.99 13.03 18.60
N PRO A 229 1.46 13.34 19.83
CA PRO A 229 1.71 12.31 20.85
C PRO A 229 0.45 11.50 21.19
N TYR A 230 -0.72 12.14 21.17
CA TYR A 230 -2.01 11.49 21.40
C TYR A 230 -2.30 10.42 20.34
N ALA A 231 -1.88 10.66 19.09
CA ALA A 231 -2.05 9.72 17.99
C ALA A 231 -0.87 8.75 17.82
N GLY A 232 0.05 8.65 18.78
CA GLY A 232 1.22 7.77 18.67
C GLY A 232 2.37 8.35 17.84
N GLY A 233 2.38 9.67 17.59
CA GLY A 233 3.53 10.41 17.09
C GLY A 233 4.68 10.51 18.10
N ALA A 234 4.47 10.03 19.33
CA ALA A 234 5.51 9.76 20.32
C ALA A 234 5.25 8.40 20.98
N GLY A 235 6.25 7.88 21.70
CA GLY A 235 6.11 6.62 22.44
C GLY A 235 6.09 5.38 21.55
N ALA A 236 6.69 5.46 20.35
CA ALA A 236 6.95 4.27 19.55
C ALA A 236 7.74 3.24 20.37
N PRO A 237 7.44 1.94 20.22
CA PRO A 237 8.04 0.92 21.05
C PRO A 237 9.54 0.78 20.77
N SER A 238 10.31 0.54 21.83
CA SER A 238 11.73 0.29 21.72
C SER A 238 12.03 -1.10 21.12
N GLY A 239 13.25 -1.24 20.59
CA GLY A 239 13.73 -2.48 19.99
C GLY A 239 13.58 -2.54 18.48
N SER A 240 13.98 -3.68 17.92
CA SER A 240 14.05 -3.94 16.48
C SER A 240 13.29 -5.22 16.09
N GLY A 241 13.33 -5.57 14.80
CA GLY A 241 12.68 -6.77 14.26
C GLY A 241 11.20 -6.61 13.91
N TYR A 242 10.69 -5.38 13.90
CA TYR A 242 9.38 -5.07 13.34
C TYR A 242 9.45 -5.12 11.81
N THR A 243 8.43 -5.72 11.20
CA THR A 243 8.36 -5.98 9.75
C THR A 243 7.28 -5.16 9.06
N GLU A 244 6.19 -4.85 9.78
CA GLU A 244 5.05 -4.09 9.27
C GLU A 244 4.44 -3.22 10.37
N ILE A 245 3.98 -2.02 10.02
CA ILE A 245 3.21 -1.11 10.88
C ILE A 245 1.81 -0.95 10.29
N TYR A 246 0.81 -0.88 11.17
CA TYR A 246 -0.59 -0.70 10.88
C TYR A 246 -1.14 0.44 11.73
N SER A 247 -2.22 1.08 11.29
CA SER A 247 -2.83 2.19 12.00
C SER A 247 -4.35 2.09 12.05
N THR A 248 -4.94 2.60 13.14
CA THR A 248 -6.32 3.09 13.16
C THR A 248 -6.33 4.59 12.82
N GLY A 249 -7.43 5.30 13.07
CA GLY A 249 -7.49 6.75 12.89
C GLY A 249 -6.48 7.52 13.76
N ILE A 250 -6.17 7.02 14.97
CA ILE A 250 -5.31 7.71 15.95
C ILE A 250 -4.44 6.75 16.82
N ALA A 251 -4.17 5.54 16.35
CA ALA A 251 -3.24 4.61 17.02
C ALA A 251 -2.43 3.79 16.01
N PHE A 252 -1.40 3.11 16.49
CA PHE A 252 -0.56 2.21 15.71
C PHE A 252 -0.42 0.83 16.35
N ALA A 253 -0.19 -0.17 15.50
CA ALA A 253 0.23 -1.51 15.87
C ALA A 253 1.35 -1.99 14.94
N ALA A 254 2.39 -2.63 15.48
CA ALA A 254 3.51 -3.15 14.71
C ALA A 254 3.67 -4.65 14.92
N LEU A 255 3.90 -5.36 13.81
CA LEU A 255 4.09 -6.81 13.75
C LEU A 255 5.59 -7.11 13.63
N LYS A 256 6.07 -8.11 14.39
CA LYS A 256 7.43 -8.66 14.27
C LYS A 256 7.49 -9.91 13.41
N THR A 257 8.70 -10.31 13.01
CA THR A 257 8.95 -11.54 12.23
C THR A 257 8.43 -12.81 12.90
N ASP A 258 8.46 -12.89 14.24
CA ASP A 258 7.91 -14.02 14.99
C ASP A 258 6.37 -13.98 15.09
N GLY A 259 5.75 -12.91 14.60
CA GLY A 259 4.32 -12.67 14.66
C GLY A 259 3.84 -12.09 15.99
N SER A 260 4.71 -11.58 16.87
CA SER A 260 4.29 -10.81 18.04
C SER A 260 3.91 -9.37 17.66
N ILE A 261 3.00 -8.76 18.44
CA ILE A 261 2.41 -7.45 18.16
C ILE A 261 2.67 -6.49 19.31
N THR A 262 3.06 -5.25 18.98
CA THR A 262 3.10 -4.13 19.92
C THR A 262 2.20 -3.00 19.42
N ALA A 263 1.39 -2.39 20.28
CA ALA A 263 0.58 -1.22 19.94
C ALA A 263 0.98 0.01 20.77
N TRP A 264 0.75 1.21 20.22
CA TRP A 264 0.96 2.50 20.89
C TRP A 264 0.05 3.60 20.29
N GLY A 265 -0.07 4.73 20.99
CA GLY A 265 -0.99 5.82 20.64
C GLY A 265 -2.24 5.84 21.54
N ASN A 266 -3.38 6.31 21.03
CA ASN A 266 -4.61 6.41 21.82
C ASN A 266 -5.11 5.01 22.24
N SER A 267 -5.31 4.80 23.54
CA SER A 267 -5.71 3.51 24.11
C SER A 267 -7.08 3.03 23.63
N ASP A 268 -8.03 3.95 23.51
CA ASP A 268 -9.41 3.66 23.14
C ASP A 268 -9.51 3.23 21.68
N SER A 269 -8.57 3.69 20.85
CA SER A 269 -8.46 3.35 19.43
C SER A 269 -7.51 2.17 19.15
N GLY A 270 -7.22 1.35 20.16
CA GLY A 270 -6.36 0.16 20.01
C GLY A 270 -4.86 0.40 20.17
N GLY A 271 -4.45 1.59 20.63
CA GLY A 271 -3.06 1.91 20.99
C GLY A 271 -2.57 1.22 22.26
N ALA A 272 -3.45 0.48 22.94
CA ALA A 272 -3.12 -0.42 24.04
C ALA A 272 -3.93 -1.73 23.88
N GLY A 273 -3.55 -2.76 24.65
CA GLY A 273 -4.29 -4.02 24.67
C GLY A 273 -4.02 -4.97 23.49
N ALA A 274 -2.92 -4.76 22.76
CA ALA A 274 -2.47 -5.72 21.74
C ALA A 274 -2.36 -7.14 22.33
N PRO A 275 -2.71 -8.18 21.56
CA PRO A 275 -2.76 -9.54 22.07
C PRO A 275 -1.38 -10.07 22.45
N SER A 276 -1.32 -10.85 23.52
CA SER A 276 -0.09 -11.55 23.90
C SER A 276 0.18 -12.76 22.98
N GLY A 277 1.45 -13.16 22.91
CA GLY A 277 1.91 -14.29 22.11
C GLY A 277 2.43 -13.90 20.73
N SER A 278 2.62 -14.92 19.90
CA SER A 278 3.26 -14.83 18.58
C SER A 278 2.47 -15.63 17.52
N GLY A 279 2.97 -15.67 16.28
CA GLY A 279 2.34 -16.39 15.18
C GLY A 279 1.21 -15.65 14.45
N TYR A 280 1.00 -14.36 14.75
CA TYR A 280 0.18 -13.50 13.91
C TYR A 280 0.92 -13.21 12.60
N THR A 281 0.18 -13.17 11.51
CA THR A 281 0.72 -13.01 10.15
C THR A 281 0.30 -11.71 9.51
N LYS A 282 -0.77 -11.09 10.02
CA LYS A 282 -1.34 -9.85 9.49
C LYS A 282 -2.23 -9.16 10.52
N ILE A 283 -2.28 -7.83 10.46
CA ILE A 283 -3.19 -6.98 11.24
C ILE A 283 -4.10 -6.24 10.25
N TYR A 284 -5.33 -5.98 10.68
CA TYR A 284 -6.37 -5.24 9.99
C TYR A 284 -6.96 -4.22 10.96
N SER A 285 -7.62 -3.18 10.46
CA SER A 285 -8.17 -2.13 11.32
C SER A 285 -9.48 -1.55 10.81
N THR A 286 -10.31 -1.12 11.76
CA THR A 286 -11.37 -0.13 11.55
C THR A 286 -10.82 1.27 11.89
N GLY A 287 -11.69 2.26 12.01
CA GLY A 287 -11.32 3.59 12.48
C GLY A 287 -10.77 3.60 13.92
N ASN A 288 -11.20 2.67 14.79
CA ASN A 288 -10.85 2.67 16.22
C ASN A 288 -10.50 1.28 16.80
N ALA A 289 -10.42 0.24 15.99
CA ALA A 289 -10.08 -1.10 16.45
C ALA A 289 -9.13 -1.83 15.50
N PHE A 290 -8.46 -2.84 16.03
CA PHE A 290 -7.60 -3.75 15.28
C PHE A 290 -8.11 -5.20 15.36
N ALA A 291 -7.81 -5.98 14.34
CA ALA A 291 -7.97 -7.43 14.30
C ALA A 291 -6.72 -8.10 13.71
N ALA A 292 -6.14 -9.07 14.41
CA ALA A 292 -4.96 -9.80 13.97
C ALA A 292 -5.29 -11.25 13.59
N LEU A 293 -4.73 -11.70 12.47
CA LEU A 293 -4.94 -13.02 11.87
C LEU A 293 -3.70 -13.90 12.03
N LYS A 294 -3.87 -15.13 12.52
CA LYS A 294 -2.81 -16.14 12.59
C LYS A 294 -2.76 -17.03 11.35
N ALA A 295 -1.67 -17.78 11.20
CA ALA A 295 -1.48 -18.71 10.08
C ALA A 295 -2.53 -19.85 10.04
N ASP A 296 -3.06 -20.26 11.18
CA ASP A 296 -4.18 -21.22 11.26
C ASP A 296 -5.53 -20.58 10.90
N GLY A 297 -5.57 -19.26 10.71
CA GLY A 297 -6.77 -18.49 10.42
C GLY A 297 -7.59 -18.12 11.65
N SER A 298 -7.06 -18.25 12.87
CA SER A 298 -7.71 -17.71 14.07
C SER A 298 -7.52 -16.18 14.17
N ILE A 299 -8.50 -15.50 14.79
CA ILE A 299 -8.57 -14.03 14.84
C ILE A 299 -8.63 -13.55 16.29
N THR A 300 -7.85 -12.51 16.60
CA THR A 300 -7.95 -11.76 17.86
C THR A 300 -8.17 -10.28 17.56
N ALA A 301 -9.16 -9.65 18.21
CA ALA A 301 -9.42 -8.21 18.08
C ALA A 301 -9.15 -7.46 19.39
N TRP A 302 -8.83 -6.16 19.27
CA TRP A 302 -8.64 -5.24 20.39
C TRP A 302 -8.91 -3.77 19.97
N GLY A 303 -9.07 -2.88 20.95
CA GLY A 303 -9.47 -1.49 20.74
C GLY A 303 -10.93 -1.26 21.12
N ASP A 304 -11.58 -0.26 20.51
CA ASP A 304 -12.96 0.10 20.81
C ASP A 304 -13.93 -1.07 20.49
N PRO A 305 -14.65 -1.61 21.49
CA PRO A 305 -15.62 -2.69 21.31
C PRO A 305 -16.71 -2.38 20.27
N ASP A 306 -17.20 -1.14 20.23
CA ASP A 306 -18.28 -0.73 19.31
C ASP A 306 -17.78 -0.65 17.87
N SER A 307 -16.47 -0.48 17.69
CA SER A 307 -15.77 -0.48 16.40
C SER A 307 -15.20 -1.86 16.01
N GLY A 308 -15.61 -2.94 16.69
CA GLY A 308 -15.16 -4.31 16.41
C GLY A 308 -13.89 -4.74 17.15
N GLY A 309 -13.45 -3.98 18.16
CA GLY A 309 -12.34 -4.31 19.05
C GLY A 309 -12.63 -5.45 20.03
N ALA A 310 -13.88 -5.93 20.06
CA ALA A 310 -14.31 -7.12 20.76
C ALA A 310 -15.23 -7.96 19.87
N GLY A 311 -15.50 -9.21 20.28
CA GLY A 311 -16.45 -10.07 19.58
C GLY A 311 -15.94 -10.70 18.29
N ALA A 312 -14.62 -10.76 18.08
CA ALA A 312 -14.02 -11.50 16.98
C ALA A 312 -14.52 -12.96 16.96
N PRO A 313 -14.75 -13.54 15.76
CA PRO A 313 -15.32 -14.88 15.66
C PRO A 313 -14.38 -15.95 16.21
N SER A 314 -14.96 -16.96 16.84
CA SER A 314 -14.22 -18.13 17.31
C SER A 314 -13.92 -19.11 16.15
N GLY A 315 -12.86 -19.90 16.31
CA GLY A 315 -12.44 -20.91 15.34
C GLY A 315 -11.26 -20.47 14.47
N ALA A 316 -11.04 -21.22 13.40
CA ALA A 316 -9.88 -21.14 12.52
C ALA A 316 -10.32 -21.18 11.04
N GLY A 317 -9.36 -21.07 10.12
CA GLY A 317 -9.60 -21.16 8.67
C GLY A 317 -10.07 -19.87 8.00
N TYR A 318 -10.04 -18.73 8.71
CA TYR A 318 -10.18 -17.43 8.08
C TYR A 318 -8.89 -17.10 7.30
N THR A 319 -9.03 -16.57 6.10
CA THR A 319 -7.91 -16.25 5.21
C THR A 319 -7.72 -14.76 5.02
N LYS A 320 -8.77 -13.97 5.27
CA LYS A 320 -8.73 -12.52 5.10
C LYS A 320 -9.81 -11.81 5.95
N ILE A 321 -9.49 -10.62 6.41
CA ILE A 321 -10.42 -9.71 7.09
C ILE A 321 -10.59 -8.45 6.23
N TYR A 322 -11.78 -7.89 6.26
CA TYR A 322 -12.21 -6.65 5.62
C TYR A 322 -12.88 -5.77 6.67
N SER A 323 -12.94 -4.45 6.44
CA SER A 323 -13.57 -3.53 7.39
C SER A 323 -14.36 -2.41 6.73
N THR A 324 -15.39 -1.94 7.43
CA THR A 324 -15.96 -0.60 7.27
C THR A 324 -15.27 0.37 8.23
N GLY A 325 -15.85 1.55 8.46
CA GLY A 325 -15.35 2.49 9.45
C GLY A 325 -15.37 1.93 10.88
N ILE A 326 -16.32 1.05 11.21
CA ILE A 326 -16.56 0.56 12.60
C ILE A 326 -17.03 -0.91 12.67
N ALA A 327 -16.91 -1.69 11.60
CA ALA A 327 -17.21 -3.12 11.60
C ALA A 327 -16.19 -3.93 10.79
N PHE A 328 -16.11 -5.24 11.07
CA PHE A 328 -15.26 -6.18 10.37
C PHE A 328 -16.06 -7.31 9.70
N ALA A 329 -15.51 -7.86 8.62
CA ALA A 329 -15.99 -9.07 7.96
C ALA A 329 -14.81 -9.99 7.62
N ALA A 330 -14.82 -11.23 8.11
CA ALA A 330 -13.78 -12.23 7.86
C ALA A 330 -14.26 -13.31 6.87
N LEU A 331 -13.42 -13.60 5.87
CA LEU A 331 -13.63 -14.58 4.82
C LEU A 331 -12.86 -15.87 5.13
N LYS A 332 -13.50 -17.03 4.95
CA LYS A 332 -12.88 -18.36 5.03
C LYS A 332 -12.46 -18.90 3.66
N THR A 333 -11.64 -19.95 3.65
CA THR A 333 -11.21 -20.65 2.43
C THR A 333 -12.37 -21.23 1.60
N ASP A 334 -13.44 -21.68 2.27
CA ASP A 334 -14.66 -22.13 1.59
C ASP A 334 -15.50 -20.97 1.02
N GLY A 335 -15.07 -19.73 1.26
CA GLY A 335 -15.75 -18.53 0.84
C GLY A 335 -16.92 -18.15 1.71
N SER A 336 -17.11 -18.70 2.92
CA SER A 336 -18.10 -18.23 3.89
C SER A 336 -17.59 -16.98 4.65
N ILE A 337 -18.53 -16.15 5.13
CA ILE A 337 -18.21 -14.88 5.78
C ILE A 337 -18.78 -14.84 7.21
N THR A 338 -18.03 -14.24 8.13
CA THR A 338 -18.52 -13.88 9.46
C THR A 338 -18.22 -12.41 9.71
N ALA A 339 -19.22 -11.64 10.16
CA ALA A 339 -19.06 -10.22 10.50
C ALA A 339 -19.20 -10.00 12.02
N TRP A 340 -18.56 -8.93 12.51
CA TRP A 340 -18.67 -8.45 13.89
C TRP A 340 -18.37 -6.94 13.99
N GLY A 341 -18.67 -6.34 15.14
CA GLY A 341 -18.61 -4.89 15.38
C GLY A 341 -20.01 -4.25 15.31
N ASN A 342 -20.07 -2.96 14.97
CA ASN A 342 -21.34 -2.24 14.91
C ASN A 342 -22.32 -2.87 13.90
N SER A 343 -23.52 -3.23 14.35
CA SER A 343 -24.51 -3.94 13.53
C SER A 343 -24.99 -3.11 12.33
N ASP A 344 -25.18 -1.81 12.53
CA ASP A 344 -25.72 -0.90 11.52
C ASP A 344 -24.68 -0.67 10.42
N SER A 345 -23.39 -0.77 10.75
CA SER A 345 -22.28 -0.67 9.79
C SER A 345 -21.84 -2.00 9.16
N GLY A 346 -22.72 -3.01 9.17
CA GLY A 346 -22.46 -4.32 8.57
C GLY A 346 -21.73 -5.33 9.47
N GLY A 347 -21.59 -5.04 10.77
CA GLY A 347 -21.08 -5.97 11.79
C GLY A 347 -22.02 -7.14 12.09
N ALA A 348 -23.23 -7.13 11.52
CA ALA A 348 -24.18 -8.23 11.51
C ALA A 348 -24.79 -8.40 10.11
N GLY A 349 -25.49 -9.51 9.88
CA GLY A 349 -26.25 -9.72 8.63
C GLY A 349 -25.40 -10.09 7.41
N ALA A 350 -24.18 -10.58 7.62
CA ALA A 350 -23.35 -11.10 6.52
C ALA A 350 -24.11 -12.16 5.69
N PRO A 351 -24.03 -12.13 4.35
CA PRO A 351 -24.73 -13.06 3.48
C PRO A 351 -24.39 -14.52 3.79
N SER A 352 -25.41 -15.38 3.74
CA SER A 352 -25.22 -16.83 3.83
C SER A 352 -24.78 -17.41 2.49
N GLY A 353 -23.80 -18.31 2.51
CA GLY A 353 -23.29 -18.98 1.32
C GLY A 353 -21.77 -19.11 1.28
N SER A 354 -21.28 -19.54 0.12
CA SER A 354 -19.87 -19.79 -0.21
C SER A 354 -19.55 -19.24 -1.61
N GLY A 355 -18.26 -19.22 -1.98
CA GLY A 355 -17.82 -18.78 -3.31
C GLY A 355 -17.67 -17.27 -3.47
N TYR A 356 -17.60 -16.52 -2.37
CA TYR A 356 -17.26 -15.10 -2.37
C TYR A 356 -15.76 -14.91 -2.61
N THR A 357 -15.38 -14.09 -3.60
CA THR A 357 -13.98 -13.90 -3.99
C THR A 357 -13.40 -12.60 -3.46
N LYS A 358 -14.22 -11.55 -3.33
CA LYS A 358 -13.78 -10.25 -2.80
C LYS A 358 -14.91 -9.45 -2.17
N ILE A 359 -14.61 -8.83 -1.03
CA ILE A 359 -15.48 -7.89 -0.31
C ILE A 359 -14.92 -6.47 -0.51
N TYR A 360 -15.83 -5.51 -0.65
CA TYR A 360 -15.60 -4.08 -0.77
C TYR A 360 -16.43 -3.38 0.31
N SER A 361 -16.06 -2.15 0.67
CA SER A 361 -16.76 -1.40 1.73
C SER A 361 -16.87 0.09 1.44
N THR A 362 -17.96 0.68 1.93
CA THR A 362 -18.07 2.10 2.28
C THR A 362 -17.72 2.27 3.77
N VAL A 363 -17.91 3.45 4.34
CA VAL A 363 -17.69 3.64 5.78
C VAL A 363 -18.72 2.90 6.65
N GLN A 364 -19.87 2.49 6.09
CA GLN A 364 -20.97 1.86 6.84
C GLN A 364 -21.62 0.64 6.15
N ALA A 365 -21.17 0.23 4.97
CA ALA A 365 -21.71 -0.95 4.29
C ALA A 365 -20.64 -1.79 3.61
N PHE A 366 -20.98 -3.04 3.35
CA PHE A 366 -20.17 -3.97 2.58
C PHE A 366 -20.87 -4.39 1.28
N ALA A 367 -20.09 -4.66 0.24
CA ALA A 367 -20.53 -5.24 -1.02
C ALA A 367 -19.60 -6.39 -1.44
N ILE A 368 -20.18 -7.50 -1.87
CA ILE A 368 -19.45 -8.70 -2.30
C ILE A 368 -19.55 -8.83 -3.81
N LEU A 369 -18.42 -9.10 -4.45
CA LEU A 369 -18.36 -9.53 -5.84
C LEU A 369 -18.13 -11.05 -5.90
N LYS A 370 -19.02 -11.78 -6.57
CA LYS A 370 -18.87 -13.23 -6.81
C LYS A 370 -18.10 -13.52 -8.10
N THR A 371 -17.66 -14.77 -8.30
CA THR A 371 -16.92 -15.20 -9.50
C THR A 371 -17.70 -15.01 -10.80
N ASP A 372 -19.03 -15.10 -10.76
CA ASP A 372 -19.90 -14.83 -11.92
C ASP A 372 -20.11 -13.32 -12.17
N GLY A 373 -19.54 -12.46 -11.32
CA GLY A 373 -19.70 -11.03 -11.37
C GLY A 373 -21.04 -10.52 -10.84
N SER A 374 -21.81 -11.32 -10.09
CA SER A 374 -22.98 -10.82 -9.36
C SER A 374 -22.58 -10.16 -8.04
N ILE A 375 -23.42 -9.22 -7.57
CA ILE A 375 -23.16 -8.41 -6.39
C ILE A 375 -24.22 -8.64 -5.30
N THR A 376 -23.79 -8.68 -4.05
CA THR A 376 -24.68 -8.67 -2.87
C THR A 376 -24.12 -7.70 -1.85
N ALA A 377 -24.97 -6.87 -1.24
CA ALA A 377 -24.56 -5.90 -0.23
C ALA A 377 -25.29 -6.15 1.10
N TRP A 378 -24.68 -5.66 2.20
CA TRP A 378 -25.29 -5.64 3.53
C TRP A 378 -24.66 -4.52 4.39
N GLY A 379 -25.32 -4.17 5.50
CA GLY A 379 -24.99 -3.02 6.35
C GLY A 379 -26.00 -1.90 6.17
N ASP A 380 -25.57 -0.66 6.39
CA ASP A 380 -26.45 0.50 6.35
C ASP A 380 -27.07 0.69 4.95
N PRO A 381 -28.42 0.68 4.82
CA PRO A 381 -29.08 0.77 3.52
C PRO A 381 -28.76 2.04 2.74
N ASP A 382 -28.68 3.18 3.43
CA ASP A 382 -28.42 4.49 2.82
C ASP A 382 -26.97 4.59 2.34
N SER A 383 -26.06 3.87 2.98
CA SER A 383 -24.65 3.76 2.60
C SER A 383 -24.35 2.65 1.57
N GLY A 384 -25.37 2.13 0.90
CA GLY A 384 -25.26 1.09 -0.14
C GLY A 384 -25.26 -0.34 0.37
N GLY A 385 -25.63 -0.57 1.64
CA GLY A 385 -25.90 -1.89 2.23
C GLY A 385 -27.15 -2.58 1.67
N ALA A 386 -27.97 -1.83 0.92
CA ALA A 386 -29.09 -2.34 0.13
C ALA A 386 -29.01 -1.80 -1.31
N GLY A 387 -29.85 -2.34 -2.21
CA GLY A 387 -29.98 -1.81 -3.56
C GLY A 387 -28.84 -2.17 -4.53
N ALA A 388 -28.01 -3.17 -4.19
CA ALA A 388 -26.99 -3.69 -5.09
C ALA A 388 -27.59 -4.09 -6.46
N PRO A 389 -26.89 -3.85 -7.57
CA PRO A 389 -27.44 -4.05 -8.90
C PRO A 389 -27.69 -5.53 -9.20
N SER A 390 -28.77 -5.78 -9.95
CA SER A 390 -29.06 -7.11 -10.46
C SER A 390 -28.20 -7.45 -11.68
N GLY A 391 -27.95 -8.74 -11.91
CA GLY A 391 -27.20 -9.25 -13.06
C GLY A 391 -25.79 -9.72 -12.71
N THR A 392 -25.01 -9.99 -13.77
CA THR A 392 -23.66 -10.58 -13.71
C THR A 392 -22.68 -9.78 -14.58
N GLY A 393 -21.41 -10.19 -14.57
CA GLY A 393 -20.37 -9.59 -15.41
C GLY A 393 -19.72 -8.32 -14.87
N TYR A 394 -20.00 -7.95 -13.62
CA TYR A 394 -19.20 -6.93 -12.93
C TYR A 394 -17.82 -7.50 -12.59
N THR A 395 -16.78 -6.69 -12.77
CA THR A 395 -15.38 -7.10 -12.58
C THR A 395 -14.71 -6.37 -11.42
N LYS A 396 -15.24 -5.20 -11.03
CA LYS A 396 -14.71 -4.42 -9.91
C LYS A 396 -15.78 -3.51 -9.31
N ILE A 397 -15.74 -3.35 -7.99
CA ILE A 397 -16.52 -2.38 -7.23
C ILE A 397 -15.57 -1.28 -6.71
N TYR A 398 -16.09 -0.07 -6.63
CA TYR A 398 -15.46 1.15 -6.13
C TYR A 398 -16.41 1.80 -5.13
N SER A 399 -15.89 2.63 -4.23
CA SER A 399 -16.70 3.30 -3.21
C SER A 399 -16.28 4.75 -2.98
N THR A 400 -17.27 5.59 -2.65
CA THR A 400 -17.09 6.85 -1.93
C THR A 400 -17.19 6.58 -0.41
N GLY A 401 -17.42 7.62 0.40
CA GLY A 401 -17.70 7.46 1.81
C GLY A 401 -18.95 6.61 2.08
N ILE A 402 -20.02 6.80 1.30
CA ILE A 402 -21.35 6.20 1.53
C ILE A 402 -22.06 5.73 0.24
N ALA A 403 -21.36 5.62 -0.89
CA ALA A 403 -21.93 5.06 -2.12
C ALA A 403 -20.97 4.08 -2.81
N PHE A 404 -21.52 3.23 -3.67
CA PHE A 404 -20.78 2.27 -4.48
C PHE A 404 -20.97 2.51 -5.99
N ALA A 405 -19.96 2.13 -6.77
CA ALA A 405 -20.01 2.04 -8.22
C ALA A 405 -19.34 0.74 -8.70
N ALA A 406 -20.00 -0.03 -9.55
CA ALA A 406 -19.50 -1.27 -10.13
C ALA A 406 -19.24 -1.12 -11.63
N LEU A 407 -18.09 -1.63 -12.07
CA LEU A 407 -17.62 -1.62 -13.46
C LEU A 407 -17.74 -3.02 -14.09
N LYS A 408 -18.22 -3.09 -15.33
CA LYS A 408 -18.25 -4.31 -16.14
C LYS A 408 -17.07 -4.41 -17.11
N THR A 409 -16.87 -5.58 -17.72
CA THR A 409 -15.82 -5.81 -18.72
C THR A 409 -15.94 -4.92 -19.95
N ASP A 410 -17.16 -4.56 -20.35
CA ASP A 410 -17.43 -3.62 -21.45
C ASP A 410 -17.21 -2.14 -21.06
N GLY A 411 -16.81 -1.88 -19.81
CA GLY A 411 -16.61 -0.55 -19.27
C GLY A 411 -17.89 0.18 -18.88
N SER A 412 -19.07 -0.48 -18.88
CA SER A 412 -20.29 0.14 -18.34
C SER A 412 -20.28 0.18 -16.81
N ILE A 413 -20.94 1.20 -16.25
CA ILE A 413 -20.94 1.50 -14.80
C ILE A 413 -22.36 1.44 -14.25
N THR A 414 -22.53 0.89 -13.06
CA THR A 414 -23.77 0.98 -12.26
C THR A 414 -23.43 1.45 -10.86
N ALA A 415 -24.17 2.43 -10.33
CA ALA A 415 -23.99 2.94 -8.97
C ALA A 415 -25.22 2.66 -8.09
N TRP A 416 -24.99 2.58 -6.77
CA TRP A 416 -26.03 2.46 -5.75
C TRP A 416 -25.54 3.00 -4.39
N GLY A 417 -26.47 3.19 -3.45
CA GLY A 417 -26.22 3.87 -2.17
C GLY A 417 -26.72 5.31 -2.20
N ASP A 418 -26.13 6.17 -1.37
CA ASP A 418 -26.55 7.57 -1.22
C ASP A 418 -26.50 8.33 -2.56
N PRO A 419 -27.64 8.85 -3.08
CA PRO A 419 -27.69 9.49 -4.38
C PRO A 419 -26.78 10.73 -4.50
N ASP A 420 -26.70 11.51 -3.43
CA ASP A 420 -25.92 12.75 -3.39
C ASP A 420 -24.42 12.46 -3.38
N SER A 421 -24.00 11.32 -2.84
CA SER A 421 -22.60 10.86 -2.81
C SER A 421 -22.19 10.02 -4.02
N GLY A 422 -22.96 10.06 -5.10
CA GLY A 422 -22.68 9.34 -6.35
C GLY A 422 -23.28 7.93 -6.44
N GLY A 423 -24.17 7.56 -5.52
CA GLY A 423 -24.98 6.32 -5.58
C GLY A 423 -26.04 6.34 -6.67
N ALA A 424 -26.27 7.51 -7.30
CA ALA A 424 -27.08 7.67 -8.50
C ALA A 424 -26.32 8.47 -9.56
N GLY A 425 -26.83 8.52 -10.79
CA GLY A 425 -26.28 9.38 -11.84
C GLY A 425 -24.98 8.90 -12.49
N ALA A 426 -24.64 7.61 -12.34
CA ALA A 426 -23.51 7.00 -13.05
C ALA A 426 -23.61 7.26 -14.57
N PRO A 427 -22.49 7.54 -15.25
CA PRO A 427 -22.51 7.94 -16.64
C PRO A 427 -22.98 6.81 -17.56
N SER A 428 -23.75 7.19 -18.59
CA SER A 428 -24.13 6.27 -19.66
C SER A 428 -22.94 5.99 -20.60
N GLY A 429 -22.95 4.81 -21.21
CA GLY A 429 -21.93 4.38 -22.18
C GLY A 429 -21.05 3.23 -21.68
N SER A 430 -20.01 2.97 -22.46
CA SER A 430 -19.01 1.91 -22.27
C SER A 430 -17.59 2.50 -22.37
N ASP A 431 -16.58 1.64 -22.30
CA ASP A 431 -15.15 1.98 -22.45
C ASP A 431 -14.50 2.72 -21.28
N TYR A 432 -15.19 2.83 -20.14
CA TYR A 432 -14.53 3.23 -18.90
C TYR A 432 -13.59 2.12 -18.45
N THR A 433 -12.36 2.50 -18.13
CA THR A 433 -11.30 1.55 -17.74
C THR A 433 -11.02 1.58 -16.24
N LYS A 434 -11.35 2.69 -15.58
CA LYS A 434 -11.09 2.87 -14.15
C LYS A 434 -11.97 3.95 -13.54
N ILE A 435 -12.39 3.73 -12.30
CA ILE A 435 -13.09 4.71 -11.46
C ILE A 435 -12.16 5.15 -10.32
N TYR A 436 -12.29 6.41 -9.93
CA TYR A 436 -11.63 7.08 -8.81
C TYR A 436 -12.71 7.74 -7.95
N SER A 437 -12.38 8.05 -6.69
CA SER A 437 -13.35 8.59 -5.75
C SER A 437 -12.76 9.60 -4.77
N THR A 438 -13.61 10.55 -4.36
CA THR A 438 -13.54 11.35 -3.13
C THR A 438 -14.50 10.75 -2.09
N VAL A 439 -14.71 11.40 -0.94
CA VAL A 439 -15.71 10.95 0.04
C VAL A 439 -17.15 11.12 -0.47
N GLY A 440 -17.40 12.04 -1.40
CA GLY A 440 -18.74 12.37 -1.91
C GLY A 440 -18.93 12.22 -3.43
N ALA A 441 -17.89 11.91 -4.21
CA ALA A 441 -18.02 11.85 -5.66
C ALA A 441 -17.14 10.78 -6.32
N PHE A 442 -17.51 10.43 -7.54
CA PHE A 442 -16.76 9.54 -8.42
C PHE A 442 -16.25 10.28 -9.66
N ALA A 443 -15.13 9.80 -10.20
CA ALA A 443 -14.60 10.18 -11.50
C ALA A 443 -14.15 8.94 -12.29
N ALA A 444 -14.72 8.71 -13.47
CA ALA A 444 -14.39 7.59 -14.36
C ALA A 444 -13.52 8.04 -15.54
N LEU A 445 -12.51 7.23 -15.85
CA LEU A 445 -11.50 7.46 -16.88
C LEU A 445 -11.65 6.45 -18.02
N LYS A 446 -11.72 6.93 -19.26
CA LYS A 446 -11.72 6.11 -20.48
C LYS A 446 -10.32 5.85 -21.02
N ALA A 447 -10.19 4.90 -21.95
CA ALA A 447 -8.92 4.54 -22.57
C ALA A 447 -8.27 5.68 -23.37
N ASP A 448 -9.08 6.56 -23.96
CA ASP A 448 -8.61 7.79 -24.63
C ASP A 448 -8.16 8.88 -23.65
N GLY A 449 -8.37 8.66 -22.34
CA GLY A 449 -8.06 9.61 -21.29
C GLY A 449 -9.11 10.69 -21.08
N SER A 450 -10.33 10.55 -21.60
CA SER A 450 -11.46 11.41 -21.23
C SER A 450 -12.01 11.03 -19.85
N ILE A 451 -12.57 12.03 -19.14
CA ILE A 451 -13.03 11.91 -17.75
C ILE A 451 -14.51 12.28 -17.66
N THR A 452 -15.27 11.52 -16.87
CA THR A 452 -16.64 11.87 -16.47
C THR A 452 -16.77 11.77 -14.95
N ALA A 453 -17.31 12.79 -14.30
CA ALA A 453 -17.56 12.79 -12.85
C ALA A 453 -19.06 12.83 -12.55
N TRP A 454 -19.43 12.30 -11.39
CA TRP A 454 -20.80 12.34 -10.85
C TRP A 454 -20.78 12.22 -9.31
N GLY A 455 -21.91 12.55 -8.67
CA GLY A 455 -22.05 12.67 -7.22
C GLY A 455 -22.06 14.13 -6.79
N ASP A 456 -21.64 14.39 -5.56
CA ASP A 456 -21.71 15.73 -4.94
C ASP A 456 -20.83 16.73 -5.73
N PRO A 457 -21.42 17.80 -6.31
CA PRO A 457 -20.69 18.81 -7.06
C PRO A 457 -19.55 19.46 -6.28
N ASP A 458 -19.74 19.69 -4.97
CA ASP A 458 -18.75 20.35 -4.11
C ASP A 458 -17.58 19.39 -3.81
N SER A 459 -17.84 18.08 -3.83
CA SER A 459 -16.82 17.03 -3.72
C SER A 459 -16.19 16.61 -5.07
N GLY A 460 -16.41 17.37 -6.15
CA GLY A 460 -15.87 17.11 -7.48
C GLY A 460 -16.72 16.19 -8.36
N GLY A 461 -17.98 15.97 -8.01
CA GLY A 461 -18.98 15.26 -8.82
C GLY A 461 -19.42 16.02 -10.06
N ALA A 462 -19.05 17.30 -10.18
CA ALA A 462 -19.21 18.11 -11.37
C ALA A 462 -17.89 18.81 -11.74
N GLY A 463 -17.82 19.37 -12.96
CA GLY A 463 -16.67 20.18 -13.38
C GLY A 463 -15.42 19.40 -13.77
N ALA A 464 -15.54 18.10 -14.05
CA ALA A 464 -14.44 17.32 -14.62
C ALA A 464 -13.90 17.98 -15.91
N PRO A 465 -12.57 17.93 -16.14
CA PRO A 465 -11.96 18.62 -17.26
C PRO A 465 -12.39 18.03 -18.61
N SER A 466 -12.53 18.90 -19.61
CA SER A 466 -12.82 18.47 -20.97
C SER A 466 -11.56 17.99 -21.71
N GLY A 467 -11.76 17.20 -22.75
CA GLY A 467 -10.69 16.68 -23.61
C GLY A 467 -10.21 15.28 -23.24
N THR A 468 -9.07 14.90 -23.83
CA THR A 468 -8.48 13.55 -23.77
C THR A 468 -7.01 13.59 -23.31
N GLY A 469 -6.41 12.41 -23.17
CA GLY A 469 -4.99 12.24 -22.86
C GLY A 469 -4.63 12.28 -21.37
N TYR A 470 -5.61 12.29 -20.47
CA TYR A 470 -5.36 12.06 -19.05
C TYR A 470 -5.01 10.59 -18.81
N THR A 471 -4.00 10.35 -17.99
CA THR A 471 -3.44 9.01 -17.75
C THR A 471 -3.75 8.49 -16.34
N LYS A 472 -3.96 9.41 -15.38
CA LYS A 472 -4.28 9.06 -14.00
C LYS A 472 -5.03 10.20 -13.31
N ILE A 473 -5.94 9.83 -12.40
CA ILE A 473 -6.64 10.75 -11.49
C ILE A 473 -6.14 10.46 -10.07
N TYR A 474 -6.10 11.51 -9.26
CA TYR A 474 -5.78 11.52 -7.84
C TYR A 474 -6.87 12.30 -7.12
N SER A 475 -7.03 12.10 -5.81
CA SER A 475 -8.02 12.81 -5.01
C SER A 475 -7.52 13.17 -3.62
N THR A 476 -8.02 14.27 -3.08
CA THR A 476 -8.11 14.52 -1.65
C THR A 476 -9.41 13.91 -1.11
N GLY A 477 -9.83 14.31 0.10
CA GLY A 477 -11.14 13.98 0.63
C GLY A 477 -12.29 14.50 -0.23
N ILE A 478 -12.19 15.70 -0.83
CA ILE A 478 -13.29 16.37 -1.54
C ILE A 478 -12.88 17.08 -2.86
N ALA A 479 -11.68 16.82 -3.37
CA ALA A 479 -11.23 17.36 -4.66
C ALA A 479 -10.47 16.32 -5.49
N PHE A 480 -10.40 16.54 -6.80
CA PHE A 480 -9.67 15.70 -7.75
C PHE A 480 -8.55 16.47 -8.46
N ALA A 481 -7.52 15.73 -8.88
CA ALA A 481 -6.47 16.20 -9.79
C ALA A 481 -6.13 15.12 -10.82
N ALA A 482 -6.13 15.48 -12.11
CA ALA A 482 -5.81 14.59 -13.22
C ALA A 482 -4.46 14.95 -13.86
N LEU A 483 -3.68 13.92 -14.21
CA LEU A 483 -2.33 14.02 -14.77
C LEU A 483 -2.31 13.50 -16.21
N LYS A 484 -1.75 14.29 -17.14
CA LYS A 484 -1.48 13.87 -18.52
C LYS A 484 -0.09 13.26 -18.70
N ALA A 485 0.14 12.61 -19.84
CA ALA A 485 1.42 11.97 -20.15
C ALA A 485 2.60 12.95 -20.25
N ASP A 486 2.35 14.20 -20.65
CA ASP A 486 3.35 15.28 -20.64
C ASP A 486 3.65 15.81 -19.23
N GLY A 487 2.89 15.35 -18.22
CA GLY A 487 2.99 15.78 -16.85
C GLY A 487 2.26 17.08 -16.54
N SER A 488 1.35 17.55 -17.38
CA SER A 488 0.43 18.65 -17.04
C SER A 488 -0.68 18.17 -16.10
N ILE A 489 -1.15 19.07 -15.22
CA ILE A 489 -2.13 18.77 -14.17
C ILE A 489 -3.37 19.66 -14.34
N THR A 490 -4.55 19.08 -14.13
CA THR A 490 -5.81 19.82 -14.00
C THR A 490 -6.53 19.36 -12.74
N ALA A 491 -7.07 20.29 -11.95
CA ALA A 491 -7.83 19.99 -10.74
C ALA A 491 -9.27 20.50 -10.83
N TRP A 492 -10.18 19.87 -10.08
CA TRP A 492 -11.58 20.27 -9.93
C TRP A 492 -12.16 19.75 -8.59
N GLY A 493 -13.35 20.25 -8.22
CA GLY A 493 -13.98 20.03 -6.91
C GLY A 493 -13.77 21.23 -5.97
N ASP A 494 -13.84 20.99 -4.66
CA ASP A 494 -13.71 22.06 -3.65
C ASP A 494 -12.41 22.87 -3.82
N PRO A 495 -12.49 24.20 -4.07
CA PRO A 495 -11.32 25.02 -4.32
C PRO A 495 -10.31 25.04 -3.16
N ASP A 496 -10.82 25.07 -1.92
CA ASP A 496 -10.00 25.17 -0.72
C ASP A 496 -9.27 23.84 -0.41
N SER A 497 -9.79 22.73 -0.91
CA SER A 497 -9.21 21.39 -0.79
C SER A 497 -8.36 20.96 -1.98
N GLY A 498 -7.95 21.92 -2.82
CA GLY A 498 -7.07 21.69 -3.96
C GLY A 498 -7.79 21.40 -5.29
N GLY A 499 -9.10 21.59 -5.34
CA GLY A 499 -9.91 21.56 -6.57
C GLY A 499 -9.64 22.75 -7.49
N ALA A 500 -8.94 23.77 -7.01
CA ALA A 500 -8.41 24.87 -7.79
C ALA A 500 -6.90 25.06 -7.53
N GLY A 501 -6.24 25.88 -8.37
CA GLY A 501 -4.84 26.27 -8.13
C GLY A 501 -3.79 25.20 -8.47
N ALA A 502 -4.15 24.18 -9.26
CA ALA A 502 -3.18 23.22 -9.78
C ALA A 502 -2.00 23.93 -10.49
N PRO A 503 -0.77 23.43 -10.34
CA PRO A 503 0.40 24.10 -10.87
C PRO A 503 0.42 24.11 -12.41
N SER A 504 0.92 25.20 -12.98
CA SER A 504 1.12 25.31 -14.42
C SER A 504 2.38 24.58 -14.90
N GLY A 505 2.39 24.24 -16.20
CA GLY A 505 3.52 23.61 -16.86
C GLY A 505 3.43 22.08 -16.94
N THR A 506 4.56 21.46 -17.27
CA THR A 506 4.69 20.03 -17.59
C THR A 506 5.80 19.38 -16.77
N GLY A 507 5.97 18.05 -16.93
CA GLY A 507 7.05 17.27 -16.33
C GLY A 507 6.78 16.79 -14.89
N TYR A 508 5.55 16.94 -14.39
CA TYR A 508 5.13 16.23 -13.17
C TYR A 508 4.94 14.75 -13.47
N THR A 509 5.38 13.90 -12.54
CA THR A 509 5.39 12.44 -12.70
C THR A 509 4.42 11.74 -11.77
N LYS A 510 4.09 12.36 -10.64
CA LYS A 510 3.18 11.82 -9.63
C LYS A 510 2.58 12.93 -8.78
N ILE A 511 1.34 12.73 -8.35
CA ILE A 511 0.62 13.58 -7.40
C ILE A 511 0.40 12.75 -6.12
N TYR A 512 0.43 13.43 -4.99
CA TYR A 512 0.19 12.94 -3.64
C TYR A 512 -0.83 13.85 -2.98
N SER A 513 -1.54 13.36 -1.97
CA SER A 513 -2.60 14.11 -1.31
C SER A 513 -2.62 13.89 0.19
N THR A 514 -2.96 14.94 0.93
CA THR A 514 -3.52 14.83 2.28
C THR A 514 -5.05 14.77 2.19
N GLY A 515 -5.75 14.98 3.31
CA GLY A 515 -7.21 15.06 3.31
C GLY A 515 -7.76 16.25 2.51
N ILE A 516 -7.02 17.35 2.41
CA ILE A 516 -7.49 18.61 1.77
C ILE A 516 -6.37 19.40 1.05
N ALA A 517 -5.25 18.75 0.72
CA ALA A 517 -4.19 19.37 -0.09
C ALA A 517 -3.50 18.36 -1.01
N PHE A 518 -2.85 18.87 -2.05
CA PHE A 518 -2.06 18.09 -2.99
C PHE A 518 -0.59 18.51 -3.01
N ALA A 519 0.28 17.56 -3.38
CA ALA A 519 1.67 17.80 -3.71
C ALA A 519 2.07 17.01 -4.96
N ALA A 520 2.72 17.65 -5.94
CA ALA A 520 3.17 17.02 -7.18
C ALA A 520 4.70 17.00 -7.29
N LEU A 521 5.24 15.86 -7.74
CA LEU A 521 6.66 15.58 -7.88
C LEU A 521 7.08 15.57 -9.35
N LYS A 522 8.14 16.32 -9.70
CA LYS A 522 8.77 16.28 -11.03
C LYS A 522 9.89 15.25 -11.12
N THR A 523 10.30 14.91 -12.34
CA THR A 523 11.41 13.96 -12.61
C THR A 523 12.74 14.38 -11.96
N ASN A 524 13.01 15.68 -11.86
CA ASN A 524 14.20 16.19 -11.19
C ASN A 524 14.09 16.14 -9.65
N GLY A 525 12.93 15.74 -9.11
CA GLY A 525 12.66 15.68 -7.68
C GLY A 525 12.23 17.00 -7.04
N SER A 526 11.86 18.03 -7.81
CA SER A 526 11.23 19.24 -7.25
C SER A 526 9.75 19.01 -6.94
N ILE A 527 9.25 19.67 -5.89
CA ILE A 527 7.89 19.50 -5.38
C ILE A 527 7.10 20.81 -5.54
N THR A 528 5.82 20.71 -5.89
CA THR A 528 4.88 21.83 -5.85
C THR A 528 3.62 21.38 -5.10
N ALA A 529 3.18 22.15 -4.11
CA ALA A 529 1.95 21.88 -3.37
C ALA A 529 0.88 22.93 -3.66
N TRP A 530 -0.39 22.54 -3.50
CA TRP A 530 -1.57 23.41 -3.61
C TRP A 530 -2.75 22.86 -2.80
N GLY A 531 -3.80 23.66 -2.60
CA GLY A 531 -4.92 23.38 -1.69
C GLY A 531 -4.74 24.05 -0.34
N SER A 532 -5.36 23.50 0.71
CA SER A 532 -5.40 24.14 2.03
C SER A 532 -4.00 24.32 2.62
N SER A 533 -3.68 25.54 3.05
CA SER A 533 -2.42 25.86 3.73
C SER A 533 -2.24 25.05 5.02
N ASP A 534 -3.35 24.76 5.71
CA ASP A 534 -3.33 24.08 6.99
C ASP A 534 -2.98 22.60 6.82
N ALA A 535 -3.18 22.03 5.62
CA ALA A 535 -2.85 20.64 5.34
C ALA A 535 -1.62 20.46 4.43
N GLY A 536 -0.75 21.47 4.35
CA GLY A 536 0.47 21.41 3.53
C GLY A 536 0.27 21.74 2.04
N GLY A 537 -0.83 22.38 1.69
CA GLY A 537 -1.05 22.96 0.36
C GLY A 537 -0.12 24.14 0.05
N THR A 538 0.58 24.65 1.06
CA THR A 538 1.70 25.59 0.91
C THR A 538 2.92 25.08 1.70
N GLY A 539 4.09 25.70 1.47
CA GLY A 539 5.29 25.36 2.24
C GLY A 539 6.04 24.11 1.80
N ALA A 540 5.76 23.59 0.59
CA ALA A 540 6.57 22.51 0.00
C ALA A 540 8.07 22.88 -0.02
N PRO A 541 8.98 21.92 0.21
CA PRO A 541 10.40 22.21 0.35
C PRO A 541 11.01 22.74 -0.95
N SER A 542 11.93 23.70 -0.80
CA SER A 542 12.71 24.22 -1.92
C SER A 542 13.80 23.22 -2.34
N GLY A 543 14.10 23.19 -3.64
CA GLY A 543 15.14 22.35 -4.21
C GLY A 543 14.63 21.12 -4.95
N SER A 544 15.54 20.18 -5.21
CA SER A 544 15.34 19.00 -6.06
C SER A 544 15.93 17.74 -5.42
N GLY A 545 15.81 16.60 -6.10
CA GLY A 545 16.34 15.31 -5.64
C GLY A 545 15.47 14.57 -4.61
N TYR A 546 14.25 15.06 -4.33
CA TYR A 546 13.26 14.25 -3.65
C TYR A 546 12.81 13.13 -4.58
N THR A 547 12.68 11.93 -4.02
CA THR A 547 12.32 10.74 -4.78
C THR A 547 10.90 10.30 -4.49
N LYS A 548 10.36 10.66 -3.31
CA LYS A 548 9.05 10.23 -2.81
C LYS A 548 8.44 11.27 -1.88
N ILE A 549 7.12 11.25 -1.78
CA ILE A 549 6.31 12.02 -0.82
C ILE A 549 5.34 11.05 -0.14
N TYR A 550 5.10 11.28 1.14
CA TYR A 550 4.13 10.58 1.98
C TYR A 550 3.25 11.60 2.67
N SER A 551 2.09 11.17 3.16
CA SER A 551 1.10 12.08 3.75
C SER A 551 0.36 11.45 4.93
N THR A 552 -0.03 12.30 5.87
CA THR A 552 -1.15 12.11 6.81
C THR A 552 -2.37 12.86 6.26
N VAL A 553 -3.46 12.94 7.03
CA VAL A 553 -4.61 13.79 6.68
C VAL A 553 -4.26 15.28 6.66
N GLY A 554 -3.24 15.71 7.43
CA GLY A 554 -2.88 17.14 7.58
C GLY A 554 -1.46 17.53 7.18
N ALA A 555 -0.59 16.58 6.81
CA ALA A 555 0.81 16.90 6.52
C ALA A 555 1.42 16.02 5.44
N PHE A 556 2.52 16.50 4.88
CA PHE A 556 3.36 15.75 3.95
C PHE A 556 4.77 15.53 4.51
N ALA A 557 5.41 14.46 4.08
CA ALA A 557 6.83 14.17 4.31
C ALA A 557 7.49 13.71 3.00
N ALA A 558 8.49 14.44 2.52
CA ALA A 558 9.26 14.10 1.32
C ALA A 558 10.61 13.49 1.68
N VAL A 559 11.06 12.52 0.87
CA VAL A 559 12.28 11.74 1.11
C VAL A 559 13.24 11.82 -0.08
N LYS A 560 14.50 12.12 0.21
CA LYS A 560 15.61 12.06 -0.76
C LYS A 560 16.24 10.66 -0.79
N ALA A 561 16.99 10.36 -1.85
CA ALA A 561 17.62 9.05 -2.03
C ALA A 561 18.59 8.64 -0.90
N ASN A 562 19.13 9.62 -0.17
CA ASN A 562 20.00 9.41 0.99
C ASN A 562 19.23 9.20 2.31
N GLY A 563 17.90 9.13 2.28
CA GLY A 563 17.05 8.96 3.46
C GLY A 563 16.70 10.26 4.20
N THR A 564 17.20 11.42 3.76
CA THR A 564 16.82 12.71 4.37
C THR A 564 15.33 12.97 4.19
N ILE A 565 14.64 13.29 5.29
CA ILE A 565 13.22 13.62 5.35
C ILE A 565 13.05 15.14 5.46
N THR A 566 12.05 15.68 4.76
CA THR A 566 11.55 17.04 4.98
C THR A 566 10.03 16.98 5.06
N ALA A 567 9.47 17.40 6.19
CA ALA A 567 8.02 17.46 6.39
C ALA A 567 7.51 18.90 6.39
N TRP A 568 6.25 19.07 5.98
CA TRP A 568 5.52 20.34 5.98
C TRP A 568 4.01 20.11 6.08
N GLY A 569 3.25 21.17 6.39
CA GLY A 569 1.81 21.10 6.69
C GLY A 569 1.54 21.29 8.18
N ASP A 570 0.40 20.80 8.67
CA ASP A 570 0.01 20.95 10.07
C ASP A 570 1.05 20.31 11.02
N PRO A 571 1.69 21.10 11.90
CA PRO A 571 2.60 20.57 12.92
C PRO A 571 1.99 19.47 13.79
N GLY A 572 0.71 19.59 14.13
CA GLY A 572 -0.04 18.62 14.92
C GLY A 572 -0.27 17.30 14.21
N SER A 573 -0.17 17.30 12.87
CA SER A 573 -0.35 16.13 12.00
C SER A 573 0.96 15.60 11.42
N GLY A 574 2.11 15.98 11.98
CA GLY A 574 3.43 15.52 11.54
C GLY A 574 4.10 16.40 10.48
N GLY A 575 3.63 17.65 10.30
CA GLY A 575 4.20 18.64 9.39
C GLY A 575 5.52 19.24 9.86
N LEU A 576 6.00 18.90 11.06
CA LEU A 576 7.35 19.24 11.51
C LEU A 576 8.33 18.17 11.06
N THR A 577 9.44 18.60 10.44
CA THR A 577 10.51 17.69 10.05
C THR A 577 11.08 17.02 11.31
N PRO A 578 11.12 15.67 11.38
CA PRO A 578 11.65 14.99 12.55
C PRO A 578 13.12 15.34 12.75
N THR A 579 13.51 15.64 13.99
CA THR A 579 14.92 15.75 14.36
C THR A 579 15.54 14.36 14.31
N SER A 580 16.77 14.27 13.79
CA SER A 580 17.51 13.01 13.82
C SER A 580 17.92 12.70 15.26
N ASP A 581 17.17 11.82 15.91
CA ASP A 581 17.52 11.24 17.22
C ASP A 581 18.49 10.06 17.06
#